data_AF-A0A151IHP9-F1
#
_entry.id   AF-A0A151IHP9-F1
#
_cell.length_a   1.000
_cell.length_b   1.000
_cell.length_c   1.000
_cell.angle_alpha   90.00
_cell.angle_beta   90.00
_cell.angle_gamma   90.00
#
_symmetry.space_group_name_H-M   'P 1'
#
loop_
_entity.id
_entity.type
_entity.pdbx_description
1 polymer ?
#
loop_
_entity_poly.entity_id
_entity_poly.type
_entity_poly.pdbx_seq_one_letter_code
_entity_poly.pdbx_strand_id
1 'polypeptide(L)'
;MSGLPSAWTFFVLTITFVSALPIFDVEDTLQVALTIPDNETGVKVSQWTVNMNMNPEELGNYMEGDIMIAKGTTLRNGAKDEKLRWPNGVIPYVIMGNFNDTQLHLIYEAMKEYEKYTCIKLKPRTDERDYVKFVSYNNGCWSYVGKIGGVQLINLQSPGCVTKKGTVIHEIMHATGFWHEHTRDDRDDYVTINWNNIKECTYIYNLIRDLK
;
A
#
# COMPACT_ATOMS: atom_id res chain seq x y z
N MET A 1 43.86 -13.07 -69.96
CA MET A 1 42.68 -12.17 -70.01
C MET A 1 41.48 -12.95 -69.48
N SER A 2 40.66 -12.31 -68.64
CA SER A 2 39.42 -12.77 -67.96
C SER A 2 39.56 -14.01 -67.03
N GLY A 3 39.22 -14.03 -65.75
CA GLY A 3 38.57 -13.10 -64.81
C GLY A 3 38.31 -13.92 -63.51
N LEU A 4 38.54 -13.33 -62.35
CA LEU A 4 38.34 -13.87 -60.98
C LEU A 4 36.92 -13.49 -60.46
N PRO A 5 36.43 -13.85 -59.25
CA PRO A 5 36.72 -14.96 -58.32
C PRO A 5 35.46 -15.57 -57.59
N SER A 6 35.75 -16.48 -56.63
CA SER A 6 35.18 -16.63 -55.26
C SER A 6 33.84 -17.33 -55.00
N ALA A 7 33.97 -18.57 -54.52
CA ALA A 7 33.52 -19.17 -53.25
C ALA A 7 32.39 -18.50 -52.45
N TRP A 8 31.41 -19.30 -51.99
CA TRP A 8 30.86 -19.21 -50.63
C TRP A 8 30.39 -20.60 -50.12
N THR A 9 30.88 -20.94 -48.94
CA THR A 9 30.63 -22.15 -48.16
C THR A 9 29.26 -22.07 -47.49
N PHE A 10 28.47 -23.16 -47.50
CA PHE A 10 27.19 -23.27 -46.79
C PHE A 10 27.41 -23.49 -45.29
N PHE A 11 26.85 -22.62 -44.44
CA PHE A 11 26.62 -22.89 -43.02
C PHE A 11 25.13 -23.17 -42.81
N VAL A 12 24.79 -24.37 -42.35
CA VAL A 12 23.44 -24.74 -41.91
C VAL A 12 23.31 -24.33 -40.44
N LEU A 13 22.51 -23.31 -40.16
CA LEU A 13 22.15 -22.92 -38.80
C LEU A 13 20.87 -23.67 -38.41
N THR A 14 20.99 -24.69 -37.55
CA THR A 14 19.82 -25.32 -36.93
C THR A 14 19.24 -24.37 -35.88
N ILE A 15 18.03 -23.86 -36.13
CA ILE A 15 17.26 -23.09 -35.15
C ILE A 15 16.70 -24.08 -34.13
N THR A 16 17.26 -24.10 -32.92
CA THR A 16 16.61 -24.73 -31.77
C THR A 16 15.49 -23.80 -31.31
N PHE A 17 14.24 -24.26 -31.41
CA PHE A 17 13.12 -23.63 -30.74
C PHE A 17 13.33 -23.76 -29.22
N VAL A 18 13.87 -22.72 -28.60
CA VAL A 18 13.70 -22.52 -27.15
C VAL A 18 12.22 -22.20 -26.97
N SER A 19 11.50 -23.10 -26.32
CA SER A 19 10.14 -22.85 -25.86
C SER A 19 10.14 -21.53 -25.08
N ALA A 20 9.43 -20.53 -25.57
CA ALA A 20 9.17 -19.31 -24.83
C ALA A 20 8.45 -19.72 -23.54
N LEU A 21 9.17 -19.75 -22.43
CA LEU A 21 8.55 -19.67 -21.12
C LEU A 21 7.79 -18.33 -21.11
N PRO A 22 6.52 -18.29 -20.69
CA PRO A 22 5.80 -17.02 -20.62
C PRO A 22 6.60 -16.10 -19.72
N ILE A 23 7.03 -14.97 -20.27
CA ILE A 23 7.51 -13.84 -19.48
C ILE A 23 6.29 -13.43 -18.65
N PHE A 24 6.21 -13.89 -17.40
CA PHE A 24 5.35 -13.25 -16.41
C PHE A 24 5.85 -11.81 -16.30
N ASP A 25 5.01 -10.87 -16.72
CA ASP A 25 5.37 -9.46 -16.78
C ASP A 25 5.81 -8.98 -15.39
N VAL A 26 6.91 -8.23 -15.33
CA VAL A 26 7.45 -7.67 -14.07
C VAL A 26 6.36 -6.84 -13.36
N GLU A 27 5.47 -6.22 -14.14
CA GLU A 27 4.31 -5.45 -13.66
C GLU A 27 3.28 -6.31 -12.91
N ASP A 28 3.02 -7.54 -13.36
CA ASP A 28 2.12 -8.48 -12.69
C ASP A 28 2.74 -9.00 -11.37
N THR A 29 4.05 -9.25 -11.35
CA THR A 29 4.76 -9.62 -10.12
C THR A 29 4.80 -8.49 -9.09
N LEU A 30 4.94 -7.24 -9.53
CA LEU A 30 4.93 -6.07 -8.66
C LEU A 30 3.53 -5.81 -8.09
N GLN A 31 2.49 -5.92 -8.92
CA GLN A 31 1.12 -5.76 -8.46
C GLN A 31 0.72 -6.85 -7.47
N VAL A 32 1.19 -8.09 -7.66
CA VAL A 32 1.01 -9.18 -6.70
C VAL A 32 1.75 -8.88 -5.39
N ALA A 33 3.00 -8.40 -5.43
CA ALA A 33 3.76 -8.07 -4.22
C ALA A 33 3.07 -6.99 -3.36
N LEU A 34 2.43 -6.00 -3.98
CA LEU A 34 1.70 -4.92 -3.29
C LEU A 34 0.30 -5.33 -2.78
N THR A 35 -0.13 -6.55 -3.06
CA THR A 35 -1.42 -7.11 -2.57
C THR A 35 -1.25 -8.06 -1.40
N ILE A 36 -0.01 -8.43 -1.05
CA ILE A 36 0.30 -9.41 -0.01
C ILE A 36 1.14 -8.75 1.11
N PRO A 37 0.63 -8.69 2.35
CA PRO A 37 1.40 -8.18 3.48
C PRO A 37 2.66 -9.02 3.74
N ASP A 38 3.79 -8.37 3.99
CA ASP A 38 5.09 -9.02 4.15
C ASP A 38 5.55 -9.07 5.61
N ASN A 39 6.31 -10.10 5.96
CA ASN A 39 6.79 -10.32 7.32
C ASN A 39 8.01 -9.45 7.68
N GLU A 40 8.75 -8.95 6.70
CA GLU A 40 9.94 -8.12 6.93
C GLU A 40 9.53 -6.76 7.52
N THR A 41 8.47 -6.16 6.99
CA THR A 41 7.80 -4.99 7.56
C THR A 41 7.46 -5.22 9.03
N GLY A 42 6.92 -6.39 9.35
CA GLY A 42 6.56 -6.73 10.72
C GLY A 42 7.75 -6.73 11.67
N VAL A 43 8.88 -7.28 11.23
CA VAL A 43 10.14 -7.27 11.99
C VAL A 43 10.63 -5.84 12.21
N LYS A 44 10.60 -4.99 11.18
CA LYS A 44 11.00 -3.57 11.29
C LYS A 44 10.15 -2.85 12.34
N VAL A 45 8.83 -3.02 12.30
CA VAL A 45 7.92 -2.37 13.24
C VAL A 45 8.06 -2.94 14.67
N SER A 46 8.38 -4.22 14.83
CA SER A 46 8.66 -4.79 16.17
C SER A 46 9.94 -4.23 16.81
N GLN A 47 10.88 -3.74 16.00
CA GLN A 47 12.12 -3.11 16.45
C GLN A 47 11.99 -1.59 16.62
N TRP A 48 10.87 -1.01 16.20
CA TRP A 48 10.64 0.42 16.26
C TRP A 48 10.53 0.94 17.69
N THR A 49 11.01 2.16 17.92
CA THR A 49 10.86 2.87 19.20
C THR A 49 10.51 4.34 18.98
N VAL A 50 9.89 4.97 19.98
CA VAL A 50 9.50 6.40 19.97
C VAL A 50 10.66 7.37 19.74
N ASN A 51 11.91 6.93 19.91
CA ASN A 51 13.11 7.75 19.72
C ASN A 51 13.66 7.69 18.30
N MET A 52 13.10 6.84 17.43
CA MET A 52 13.48 6.78 16.02
C MET A 52 12.91 7.99 15.28
N ASN A 53 13.69 8.57 14.36
CA ASN A 53 13.27 9.69 13.51
C ASN A 53 12.44 9.21 12.29
N MET A 54 11.49 8.31 12.55
CA MET A 54 10.64 7.67 11.54
C MET A 54 9.42 7.13 12.24
N ASN A 55 8.25 7.24 11.63
CA ASN A 55 7.03 6.68 12.18
C ASN A 55 6.91 5.17 11.85
N PRO A 56 6.18 4.37 12.65
CA PRO A 56 6.05 2.94 12.38
C PRO A 56 5.34 2.65 11.04
N GLU A 57 4.41 3.52 10.61
CA GLU A 57 3.75 3.48 9.29
C GLU A 57 4.74 3.68 8.11
N GLU A 58 5.86 4.35 8.32
CA GLU A 58 6.87 4.62 7.27
C GLU A 58 7.86 3.46 7.07
N LEU A 59 7.75 2.37 7.85
CA LEU A 59 8.67 1.24 7.80
C LEU A 59 8.26 0.12 6.83
N GLY A 60 7.07 0.22 6.24
CA GLY A 60 6.52 -0.84 5.41
C GLY A 60 7.08 -0.87 3.99
N ASN A 61 7.06 -2.07 3.40
CA ASN A 61 7.38 -2.32 2.01
C ASN A 61 6.13 -2.28 1.12
N TYR A 62 5.12 -1.48 1.49
CA TYR A 62 3.86 -1.32 0.77
C TYR A 62 3.85 -0.05 -0.07
N MET A 63 2.82 0.14 -0.90
CA MET A 63 2.73 1.34 -1.71
C MET A 63 2.80 2.58 -0.82
N GLU A 64 3.68 3.52 -1.15
CA GLU A 64 3.95 4.71 -0.33
C GLU A 64 4.30 4.43 1.16
N GLY A 65 4.66 3.19 1.51
CA GLY A 65 5.02 2.74 2.87
C GLY A 65 3.97 1.84 3.51
N ASP A 66 2.68 2.18 3.42
CA ASP A 66 1.59 1.60 4.22
C ASP A 66 0.28 1.36 3.45
N ILE A 67 0.26 1.53 2.13
CA ILE A 67 -0.94 1.35 1.33
C ILE A 67 -0.96 -0.05 0.68
N MET A 68 -1.98 -0.83 1.02
CA MET A 68 -2.29 -2.09 0.33
C MET A 68 -3.18 -1.83 -0.88
N ILE A 69 -2.85 -2.50 -1.99
CA ILE A 69 -3.61 -2.38 -3.24
C ILE A 69 -4.58 -3.55 -3.38
N ALA A 70 -5.86 -3.23 -3.57
CA ALA A 70 -6.86 -4.24 -3.91
C ALA A 70 -6.62 -4.77 -5.34
N LYS A 71 -6.85 -6.08 -5.53
CA LYS A 71 -6.69 -6.72 -6.84
C LYS A 71 -7.61 -6.05 -7.88
N GLY A 72 -7.04 -5.55 -8.97
CA GLY A 72 -7.77 -4.88 -10.05
C GLY A 72 -8.00 -3.37 -9.86
N THR A 73 -7.39 -2.75 -8.85
CA THR A 73 -7.44 -1.30 -8.64
C THR A 73 -6.50 -0.55 -9.59
N THR A 74 -6.98 0.51 -10.23
CA THR A 74 -6.16 1.46 -11.01
C THR A 74 -5.54 2.52 -10.10
N LEU A 75 -4.24 2.75 -10.23
CA LEU A 75 -3.44 3.65 -9.38
C LEU A 75 -3.62 5.11 -9.85
N ARG A 76 -4.35 5.93 -9.08
CA ARG A 76 -4.44 7.40 -9.29
C ARG A 76 -4.53 8.12 -7.95
N ASN A 77 -3.93 9.29 -7.87
CA ASN A 77 -3.90 10.13 -6.66
C ASN A 77 -5.31 10.68 -6.36
N GLY A 78 -5.90 10.17 -5.28
CA GLY A 78 -7.27 10.46 -4.86
C GLY A 78 -8.30 9.49 -5.45
N ALA A 79 -9.07 8.83 -4.57
CA ALA A 79 -10.22 8.01 -4.96
C ALA A 79 -11.35 8.89 -5.54
N LYS A 80 -11.21 9.33 -6.79
CA LYS A 80 -12.28 10.04 -7.54
C LYS A 80 -13.42 9.10 -7.91
N ASP A 81 -13.17 7.79 -7.93
CA ASP A 81 -14.20 6.79 -8.21
C ASP A 81 -15.18 6.70 -7.03
N GLU A 82 -16.45 7.04 -7.29
CA GLU A 82 -17.52 6.97 -6.28
C GLU A 82 -17.70 5.57 -5.70
N LYS A 83 -17.27 4.51 -6.41
CA LYS A 83 -17.31 3.13 -5.93
C LYS A 83 -16.41 2.89 -4.71
N LEU A 84 -15.38 3.71 -4.55
CA LEU A 84 -14.45 3.68 -3.42
C LEU A 84 -14.99 4.45 -2.21
N ARG A 85 -16.15 5.11 -2.31
CA ARG A 85 -16.74 5.82 -1.18
C ARG A 85 -17.58 4.88 -0.32
N TRP A 86 -17.50 5.10 0.98
CA TRP A 86 -18.40 4.46 1.94
C TRP A 86 -19.81 5.04 1.83
N PRO A 87 -20.86 4.21 1.65
CA PRO A 87 -22.23 4.68 1.57
C PRO A 87 -22.60 5.54 2.78
N ASN A 88 -23.14 6.73 2.53
CA ASN A 88 -23.54 7.70 3.56
C ASN A 88 -22.41 8.10 4.54
N GLY A 89 -21.14 7.91 4.17
CA GLY A 89 -20.01 8.14 5.07
C GLY A 89 -19.95 7.20 6.27
N VAL A 90 -20.63 6.05 6.22
CA VAL A 90 -20.66 5.07 7.31
C VAL A 90 -19.68 3.94 7.01
N ILE A 91 -18.76 3.70 7.93
CA ILE A 91 -17.78 2.61 7.90
C ILE A 91 -18.16 1.61 9.00
N PRO A 92 -18.82 0.50 8.66
CA PRO A 92 -19.02 -0.58 9.62
C PRO A 92 -17.67 -1.20 10.01
N TYR A 93 -17.47 -1.51 11.29
CA TYR A 93 -16.22 -2.09 11.76
C TYR A 93 -16.42 -3.23 12.77
N VAL A 94 -15.39 -4.08 12.86
CA VAL A 94 -15.16 -4.98 13.99
C VAL A 94 -13.71 -4.88 14.43
N ILE A 95 -13.45 -5.10 15.72
CA ILE A 95 -12.09 -5.20 16.26
C ILE A 95 -11.80 -6.67 16.53
N MET A 96 -10.82 -7.22 15.82
CA MET A 96 -10.43 -8.63 15.88
C MET A 96 -8.94 -8.82 16.26
N GLY A 97 -8.17 -7.73 16.30
CA GLY A 97 -6.78 -7.74 16.76
C GLY A 97 -6.68 -7.95 18.28
N ASN A 98 -5.55 -8.51 18.71
CA ASN A 98 -5.22 -8.68 20.12
C ASN A 98 -4.64 -7.37 20.66
N PHE A 99 -5.53 -6.48 21.11
CA PHE A 99 -5.19 -5.19 21.68
C PHE A 99 -5.46 -5.19 23.19
N ASN A 100 -4.53 -4.62 23.97
CA ASN A 100 -4.78 -4.40 25.40
C ASN A 100 -5.72 -3.20 25.62
N ASP A 101 -6.17 -2.98 26.86
CA ASP A 101 -7.14 -1.93 27.20
C ASP A 101 -6.67 -0.52 26.79
N THR A 102 -5.38 -0.23 26.96
CA THR A 102 -4.79 1.07 26.56
C THR A 102 -4.85 1.25 25.04
N GLN A 103 -4.57 0.19 24.28
CA GLN A 103 -4.61 0.21 22.82
C GLN A 103 -6.04 0.30 22.29
N LEU A 104 -6.98 -0.45 22.88
CA LEU A 104 -8.40 -0.35 22.57
C LEU A 104 -8.91 1.07 22.84
N HIS A 105 -8.52 1.67 23.97
CA HIS A 105 -8.86 3.04 24.28
C HIS A 105 -8.37 4.03 23.20
N LEU A 106 -7.11 3.93 22.79
CA LEU A 106 -6.55 4.76 21.71
C LEU A 106 -7.28 4.58 20.38
N ILE A 107 -7.65 3.34 20.03
CA ILE A 107 -8.42 3.06 18.80
C ILE A 107 -9.79 3.74 18.88
N TYR A 108 -10.52 3.60 19.99
CA TYR A 108 -11.82 4.25 20.16
C TYR A 108 -11.72 5.78 20.20
N GLU A 109 -10.66 6.33 20.79
CA GLU A 109 -10.42 7.78 20.75
C GLU A 109 -10.15 8.29 19.33
N ALA A 110 -9.37 7.55 18.53
CA ALA A 110 -9.14 7.88 17.13
C ALA A 110 -10.45 7.89 16.33
N MET A 111 -11.29 6.86 16.51
CA MET A 111 -12.61 6.79 15.88
C MET A 111 -13.46 8.01 16.27
N LYS A 112 -13.57 8.30 17.57
CA LYS A 112 -14.36 9.43 18.09
C LYS A 112 -13.86 10.77 17.58
N GLU A 113 -12.55 10.94 17.44
CA GLU A 113 -11.95 12.15 16.89
C GLU A 113 -12.36 12.37 15.43
N TYR A 114 -12.30 11.31 14.62
CA TYR A 114 -12.74 11.34 13.24
C TYR A 114 -14.23 11.72 13.14
N GLU A 115 -15.08 11.09 13.97
CA GLU A 115 -16.52 11.37 13.99
C GLU A 115 -16.88 12.77 14.51
N LYS A 116 -16.02 13.36 15.34
CA LYS A 116 -16.20 14.70 15.91
C LYS A 116 -15.97 15.79 14.88
N TYR A 117 -14.95 15.63 14.04
CA TYR A 117 -14.52 16.68 13.10
C TYR A 117 -14.99 16.45 11.66
N THR A 118 -15.63 15.31 11.38
CA THR A 118 -16.10 14.97 10.04
C THR A 118 -17.52 14.40 10.05
N CYS A 119 -18.11 14.24 8.88
CA CYS A 119 -19.38 13.53 8.71
C CYS A 119 -19.23 12.01 8.69
N ILE A 120 -17.99 11.48 8.69
CA ILE A 120 -17.74 10.03 8.71
C ILE A 120 -18.18 9.44 10.05
N LYS A 121 -18.77 8.25 10.01
CA LYS A 121 -19.20 7.49 11.19
C LYS A 121 -18.63 6.08 11.16
N LEU A 122 -17.96 5.68 12.24
CA LEU A 122 -17.49 4.32 12.45
C LEU A 122 -18.50 3.61 13.36
N LYS A 123 -19.22 2.63 12.81
CA LYS A 123 -20.27 1.92 13.53
C LYS A 123 -19.89 0.46 13.75
N PRO A 124 -20.14 -0.12 14.95
CA PRO A 124 -20.03 -1.56 15.13
C PRO A 124 -20.87 -2.27 14.08
N ARG A 125 -20.25 -3.19 13.35
CA ARG A 125 -20.90 -3.96 12.28
C ARG A 125 -21.99 -4.86 12.85
N THR A 126 -23.06 -5.00 12.08
CA THR A 126 -24.11 -6.00 12.26
C THR A 126 -24.06 -7.02 11.12
N ASP A 127 -24.75 -6.78 10.01
CA ASP A 127 -24.88 -7.67 8.86
C ASP A 127 -24.24 -7.11 7.57
N GLU A 128 -23.60 -5.94 7.64
CA GLU A 128 -23.08 -5.26 6.47
C GLU A 128 -22.03 -6.13 5.75
N ARG A 129 -22.15 -6.22 4.42
CA ARG A 129 -21.24 -7.00 3.57
C ARG A 129 -19.87 -6.35 3.46
N ASP A 130 -19.87 -5.03 3.29
CA ASP A 130 -18.68 -4.20 3.14
C ASP A 130 -18.34 -3.59 4.52
N TYR A 131 -17.17 -3.91 5.08
CA TYR A 131 -16.76 -3.43 6.41
C TYR A 131 -15.27 -3.56 6.65
N VAL A 132 -14.77 -2.86 7.66
CA VAL A 132 -13.38 -2.90 8.10
C VAL A 132 -13.19 -3.85 9.29
N LYS A 133 -12.12 -4.64 9.26
CA LYS A 133 -11.60 -5.34 10.44
C LYS A 133 -10.33 -4.67 10.93
N PHE A 134 -10.33 -4.19 12.16
CA PHE A 134 -9.10 -3.82 12.85
C PHE A 134 -8.42 -5.08 13.34
N VAL A 135 -7.22 -5.35 12.82
CA VAL A 135 -6.40 -6.54 13.12
C VAL A 135 -5.01 -6.11 13.58
N SER A 136 -4.27 -7.04 14.19
CA SER A 136 -2.96 -6.78 14.79
C SER A 136 -1.92 -7.80 14.32
N TYR A 137 -1.89 -8.08 13.02
CA TYR A 137 -0.89 -8.99 12.44
C TYR A 137 0.50 -8.36 12.48
N ASN A 138 1.53 -9.22 12.58
CA ASN A 138 2.92 -8.81 12.59
C ASN A 138 3.42 -8.52 11.16
N ASN A 139 2.82 -7.53 10.50
CA ASN A 139 3.17 -7.08 9.16
C ASN A 139 2.95 -5.57 8.97
N GLY A 140 3.09 -4.78 10.04
CA GLY A 140 3.17 -3.32 9.99
C GLY A 140 1.89 -2.54 10.25
N CYS A 141 1.89 -1.26 9.90
CA CYS A 141 0.72 -0.39 9.92
C CYS A 141 0.30 -0.20 8.47
N TRP A 142 -0.94 -0.54 8.12
CA TRP A 142 -1.41 -0.39 6.75
C TRP A 142 -2.93 -0.49 6.63
N SER A 143 -3.45 0.06 5.54
CA SER A 143 -4.85 -0.01 5.13
C SER A 143 -4.95 -0.03 3.60
N TYR A 144 -6.14 -0.32 3.11
CA TYR A 144 -6.53 0.00 1.73
C TYR A 144 -6.99 1.45 1.64
N VAL A 145 -6.94 2.02 0.43
CA VAL A 145 -7.50 3.35 0.14
C VAL A 145 -8.97 3.24 -0.27
N GLY A 146 -9.87 3.76 0.57
CA GLY A 146 -11.30 3.76 0.34
C GLY A 146 -11.97 2.39 0.56
N LYS A 147 -13.21 2.28 0.12
CA LYS A 147 -14.02 1.05 0.17
C LYS A 147 -13.69 0.13 -1.01
N ILE A 148 -13.03 -0.99 -0.73
CA ILE A 148 -12.66 -1.98 -1.78
C ILE A 148 -13.77 -3.02 -2.05
N GLY A 149 -14.78 -3.08 -1.17
CA GLY A 149 -15.87 -4.04 -1.23
C GLY A 149 -15.56 -5.34 -0.47
N GLY A 150 -16.58 -5.91 0.17
CA GLY A 150 -16.42 -7.05 1.07
C GLY A 150 -15.66 -6.68 2.34
N VAL A 151 -14.99 -7.67 2.92
CA VAL A 151 -14.18 -7.46 4.12
C VAL A 151 -12.84 -6.84 3.74
N GLN A 152 -12.48 -5.71 4.34
CA GLN A 152 -11.14 -5.14 4.22
C GLN A 152 -10.48 -4.96 5.59
N LEU A 153 -9.16 -4.92 5.60
CA LEU A 153 -8.37 -4.87 6.83
C LEU A 153 -7.80 -3.47 7.04
N ILE A 154 -7.78 -3.05 8.30
CA ILE A 154 -6.85 -2.05 8.83
C ILE A 154 -5.94 -2.82 9.78
N ASN A 155 -4.65 -2.94 9.45
CA ASN A 155 -3.69 -3.59 10.30
C ASN A 155 -2.97 -2.59 11.17
N LEU A 156 -3.03 -2.81 12.48
CA LEU A 156 -2.33 -2.04 13.49
C LEU A 156 -1.47 -3.01 14.28
N GLN A 157 -0.27 -3.31 13.79
CA GLN A 157 0.66 -4.17 14.50
C GLN A 157 0.89 -3.69 15.95
N SER A 158 0.84 -4.64 16.88
CA SER A 158 1.08 -4.42 18.30
C SER A 158 2.23 -5.33 18.77
N PRO A 159 3.34 -4.78 19.30
CA PRO A 159 3.63 -3.36 19.53
C PRO A 159 3.95 -2.58 18.23
N GLY A 160 3.87 -1.25 18.28
CA GLY A 160 4.25 -0.36 17.18
C GLY A 160 3.13 0.62 16.80
N CYS A 161 2.19 0.17 15.96
CA CYS A 161 1.19 1.02 15.32
C CYS A 161 0.20 1.67 16.30
N VAL A 162 -0.07 1.04 17.44
CA VAL A 162 -0.98 1.57 18.47
C VAL A 162 -0.21 2.17 19.66
N THR A 163 0.80 2.99 19.35
CA THR A 163 1.57 3.77 20.35
C THR A 163 1.06 5.21 20.46
N LYS A 164 0.55 5.77 19.36
CA LYS A 164 -0.02 7.11 19.27
C LYS A 164 -1.36 7.06 18.53
N LYS A 165 -2.31 7.90 18.94
CA LYS A 165 -3.62 8.03 18.29
C LYS A 165 -3.50 8.39 16.79
N GLY A 166 -2.46 9.15 16.43
CA GLY A 166 -2.21 9.62 15.07
C GLY A 166 -2.11 8.50 14.02
N THR A 167 -1.38 7.42 14.30
CA THR A 167 -1.26 6.28 13.36
C THR A 167 -2.63 5.62 13.13
N VAL A 168 -3.47 5.49 14.17
CA VAL A 168 -4.81 4.93 13.99
C VAL A 168 -5.70 5.84 13.14
N ILE A 169 -5.64 7.16 13.37
CA ILE A 169 -6.36 8.15 12.54
C ILE A 169 -5.90 8.08 11.08
N HIS A 170 -4.58 7.93 10.86
CA HIS A 170 -3.96 7.80 9.55
C HIS A 170 -4.48 6.58 8.77
N GLU A 171 -4.49 5.39 9.39
CA GLU A 171 -5.02 4.20 8.72
C GLU A 171 -6.54 4.29 8.46
N ILE A 172 -7.29 4.91 9.38
CA ILE A 172 -8.71 5.21 9.13
C ILE A 172 -8.87 6.17 7.94
N MET A 173 -7.97 7.15 7.80
CA MET A 173 -7.98 8.12 6.69
C MET A 173 -7.67 7.46 5.34
N HIS A 174 -6.76 6.48 5.30
CA HIS A 174 -6.64 5.62 4.13
C HIS A 174 -7.96 4.91 3.82
N ALA A 175 -8.54 4.23 4.81
CA ALA A 175 -9.82 3.54 4.62
C ALA A 175 -10.96 4.47 4.18
N THR A 176 -10.93 5.77 4.51
CA THR A 176 -11.93 6.74 4.03
C THR A 176 -11.72 7.18 2.58
N GLY A 177 -10.50 7.04 2.04
CA GLY A 177 -10.19 7.28 0.62
C GLY A 177 -9.03 8.21 0.33
N PHE A 178 -8.20 8.54 1.32
CA PHE A 178 -7.07 9.44 1.14
C PHE A 178 -5.76 8.70 0.86
N TRP A 179 -4.97 9.28 -0.03
CA TRP A 179 -3.57 8.96 -0.28
C TRP A 179 -2.69 9.93 0.52
N HIS A 180 -1.37 9.75 0.48
CA HIS A 180 -0.49 10.70 1.12
C HIS A 180 -0.47 12.07 0.43
N GLU A 181 -0.47 13.15 1.20
CA GLU A 181 -0.52 14.52 0.67
C GLU A 181 0.68 14.85 -0.24
N HIS A 182 1.85 14.29 0.05
CA HIS A 182 3.08 14.54 -0.70
C HIS A 182 3.11 13.90 -2.10
N THR A 183 2.09 13.10 -2.45
CA THR A 183 1.93 12.47 -3.77
C THR A 183 0.85 13.15 -4.61
N ARG A 184 0.30 14.28 -4.17
CA ARG A 184 -0.60 15.11 -4.98
C ARG A 184 0.05 15.58 -6.29
N ASP A 185 -0.80 15.72 -7.32
CA ASP A 185 -0.37 16.15 -8.66
C ASP A 185 0.25 17.57 -8.66
N ASP A 186 -0.11 18.42 -7.70
CA ASP A 186 0.40 19.79 -7.52
C ASP A 186 1.51 19.91 -6.47
N ARG A 187 2.03 18.79 -5.94
CA ARG A 187 3.00 18.82 -4.83
C ARG A 187 4.29 19.58 -5.14
N ASP A 188 4.71 19.59 -6.41
CA ASP A 188 5.93 20.28 -6.87
C ASP A 188 5.82 21.82 -6.70
N ASP A 189 4.62 22.36 -6.48
CA ASP A 189 4.40 23.78 -6.16
C ASP A 189 4.66 24.11 -4.67
N TYR A 190 4.71 23.09 -3.80
CA TYR A 190 4.78 23.25 -2.34
C TYR A 190 6.04 22.64 -1.72
N VAL A 191 6.56 21.55 -2.28
CA VAL A 191 7.71 20.81 -1.73
C VAL A 191 8.69 20.38 -2.81
N THR A 192 9.98 20.40 -2.46
CA THR A 192 11.05 19.84 -3.32
C THR A 192 11.47 18.49 -2.78
N ILE A 193 11.31 17.44 -3.59
CA ILE A 193 11.82 16.11 -3.25
C ILE A 193 13.32 16.06 -3.52
N ASN A 194 14.12 15.92 -2.46
CA ASN A 194 15.54 15.65 -2.60
C ASN A 194 15.79 14.16 -2.82
N TRP A 195 15.73 13.74 -4.09
CA TRP A 195 15.86 12.35 -4.51
C TRP A 195 17.15 11.67 -4.04
N ASN A 196 18.24 12.42 -3.85
CA ASN A 196 19.52 11.88 -3.36
C ASN A 196 19.45 11.42 -1.89
N ASN A 197 18.45 11.87 -1.14
CA ASN A 197 18.28 11.54 0.27
C ASN A 197 17.27 10.41 0.51
N ILE A 198 16.67 9.86 -0.56
CA ILE A 198 15.72 8.77 -0.45
C ILE A 198 16.49 7.46 -0.40
N LYS A 199 16.20 6.64 0.62
CA LYS A 199 16.81 5.30 0.74
C LYS A 199 16.41 4.47 -0.47
N GLU A 200 17.37 3.80 -1.11
CA GLU A 200 17.07 2.76 -2.09
C GLU A 200 16.34 1.62 -1.37
N CYS A 201 15.02 1.55 -1.53
CA CYS A 201 14.21 0.42 -1.13
C CYS A 201 13.43 -0.07 -2.36
N THR A 202 13.56 -1.37 -2.57
CA THR A 202 13.20 -2.17 -3.74
C THR A 202 11.80 -1.88 -4.30
N TYR A 203 11.74 -1.68 -5.62
CA TYR A 203 10.59 -1.63 -6.53
C TYR A 203 9.55 -0.48 -6.42
N ILE A 204 9.31 0.10 -5.23
CA ILE A 204 8.24 1.13 -5.05
C ILE A 204 8.69 2.53 -5.50
N TYR A 205 10.00 2.76 -5.51
CA TYR A 205 10.63 4.03 -5.91
C TYR A 205 10.31 4.46 -7.35
N ASN A 206 10.17 3.51 -8.28
CA ASN A 206 9.94 3.84 -9.69
C ASN A 206 8.49 4.26 -9.95
N LEU A 207 7.52 3.79 -9.16
CA LEU A 207 6.10 4.06 -9.43
C LEU A 207 5.74 5.54 -9.20
N ILE A 208 6.24 6.15 -8.13
CA ILE A 208 6.01 7.59 -7.83
C ILE A 208 6.78 8.49 -8.81
N ARG A 209 7.94 8.03 -9.29
CA ARG A 209 8.75 8.79 -10.26
C ARG A 209 8.14 8.78 -11.67
N ASP A 210 7.56 7.65 -12.06
CA ASP A 210 7.20 7.38 -13.47
C ASP A 210 5.69 7.57 -13.77
N LEU A 211 4.86 8.01 -12.80
CA LEU A 211 3.43 8.35 -12.99
C LEU A 211 3.17 9.77 -13.56
N LYS A 212 4.14 10.36 -14.27
CA LYS A 212 3.94 11.56 -15.12
C LYS A 212 3.74 11.16 -16.57
#